data_AF-A0A6N7FJ86-F1
#
_entry.id   AF-A0A6N7FJ86-F1
#
_cell.length_a   1.000
_cell.length_b   1.000
_cell.length_c   1.000
_cell.angle_alpha   90.00
_cell.angle_beta   90.00
_cell.angle_gamma   90.00
#
_symmetry.space_group_name_H-M   'P 1'
#
loop_
_entity.id
_entity.type
_entity.pdbx_description
1 polymer ?
#
loop_
_entity_poly.entity_id
_entity_poly.type
_entity_poly.pdbx_seq_one_letter_code
_entity_poly.pdbx_strand_id
1 'polypeptide(L)' 'MRTELAVVPMESSVDSVGVLKQRADSLRRMAGSMNELVAQAYRRRAAELELQAWLTELGTGKAHGPVAA' A
#
# COMPACT_ATOMS: atom_id res chain seq x y z
N MET A 1 -0.80 34.55 -6.90
CA MET A 1 0.24 33.58 -6.51
C MET A 1 -0.20 32.21 -6.97
N ARG A 2 0.53 31.60 -7.92
CA ARG A 2 0.22 30.28 -8.48
C ARG A 2 1.05 29.28 -7.70
N THR A 3 0.43 28.44 -6.89
CA THR A 3 1.14 27.39 -6.14
C THR A 3 1.49 26.30 -7.13
N GLU A 4 2.75 26.23 -7.55
CA GLU A 4 3.26 25.10 -8.30
C GLU A 4 3.28 23.90 -7.35
N LEU A 5 2.32 23.00 -7.52
CA LEU A 5 2.32 21.68 -6.91
C LEU A 5 3.56 20.96 -7.45
N ALA A 6 4.64 20.96 -6.66
CA ALA A 6 5.81 20.15 -6.92
C ALA A 6 5.36 18.69 -7.01
N VAL A 7 5.27 18.18 -8.24
CA VAL A 7 5.12 16.76 -8.52
C VAL A 7 6.42 16.11 -8.06
N VAL A 8 6.42 15.55 -6.86
CA VAL A 8 7.56 14.80 -6.33
C VAL A 8 7.82 13.64 -7.32
N PRO A 9 9.02 13.53 -7.91
CA PRO A 9 9.32 12.49 -8.86
C PRO A 9 9.21 11.11 -8.17
N MET A 10 8.24 10.28 -8.58
CA MET A 10 8.10 8.89 -8.15
C MET A 10 9.13 7.98 -8.87
N GLU A 11 10.42 8.31 -8.75
CA GLU A 11 11.50 7.52 -9.33
C GLU A 11 11.93 6.39 -8.38
N SER A 12 11.09 5.35 -8.24
CA SER A 12 11.45 3.99 -7.73
C SER A 12 10.25 3.01 -7.74
N SER A 13 9.24 3.28 -8.56
CA SER A 13 7.86 2.93 -8.25
C SER A 13 7.47 1.45 -8.41
N VAL A 14 8.26 0.61 -9.08
CA VAL A 14 7.89 -0.81 -9.30
C VAL A 14 8.31 -1.70 -8.11
N ASP A 15 9.53 -1.52 -7.60
CA ASP A 15 10.01 -2.27 -6.42
C ASP A 15 9.23 -1.87 -5.16
N SER A 16 8.77 -0.62 -5.10
CA SER A 16 7.98 -0.08 -3.99
C SER A 16 6.63 -0.80 -3.80
N VAL A 17 5.92 -1.13 -4.87
CA VAL A 17 4.61 -1.84 -4.79
C VAL A 17 4.77 -3.23 -4.18
N GLY A 18 5.78 -3.99 -4.62
CA GLY A 18 6.05 -5.33 -4.10
C GLY A 18 6.38 -5.31 -2.60
N VAL A 19 7.20 -4.35 -2.17
CA VAL A 19 7.56 -4.16 -0.75
C VAL A 19 6.33 -3.80 0.09
N LEU A 20 5.45 -2.92 -0.41
CA LEU A 20 4.22 -2.53 0.29
C LEU A 20 3.28 -3.72 0.47
N LYS A 21 3.04 -4.50 -0.59
CA LYS A 21 2.20 -5.71 -0.54
C LYS A 21 2.79 -6.77 0.40
N GLN A 22 4.10 -7.06 0.30
CA GLN A 22 4.77 -8.01 1.19
C GLN A 22 4.66 -7.61 2.67
N ARG A 23 4.76 -6.31 2.96
CA ARG A 23 4.64 -5.79 4.33
C ARG A 23 3.21 -5.88 4.85
N ALA A 24 2.20 -5.60 4.00
CA ALA A 24 0.79 -5.80 4.34
C ALA A 24 0.51 -7.27 4.70
N ASP A 25 0.99 -8.22 3.90
CA ASP A 25 0.84 -9.66 4.16
C ASP A 25 1.52 -10.09 5.45
N SER A 26 2.71 -9.55 5.74
CA SER A 26 3.41 -9.81 7.00
C SER A 26 2.57 -9.34 8.21
N LEU A 27 2.02 -8.13 8.15
CA LEU A 27 1.16 -7.58 9.21
C LEU A 27 -0.11 -8.42 9.40
N ARG A 28 -0.74 -8.88 8.31
CA ARG A 28 -1.91 -9.77 8.37
C ARG A 28 -1.59 -11.09 9.06
N ARG A 29 -0.44 -11.71 8.74
CA ARG A 29 0.03 -12.94 9.41
C ARG A 29 0.29 -12.71 10.89
N MET A 30 0.97 -11.62 11.25
CA MET A 30 1.23 -11.28 12.65
C MET A 30 -0.05 -10.98 13.42
N ALA A 31 -1.06 -10.35 12.79
CA ALA A 31 -2.33 -10.06 13.47
C ALA A 31 -3.03 -11.32 14.00
N GLY A 32 -2.82 -12.48 13.38
CA GLY A 32 -3.39 -13.76 13.84
C GLY A 32 -2.81 -14.29 15.15
N SER A 33 -1.64 -13.80 15.57
CA SER A 33 -0.97 -14.23 16.81
C SER A 33 -0.93 -13.15 17.91
N MET A 34 -1.56 -11.99 17.68
CA MET A 34 -1.55 -10.86 18.61
C MET A 34 -2.86 -10.74 19.37
N ASN A 35 -2.84 -10.01 20.50
CA ASN A 35 -4.07 -9.60 21.17
C ASN A 35 -4.93 -8.72 20.26
N GLU A 36 -6.24 -8.66 20.51
CA GLU A 36 -7.20 -8.05 19.59
C GLU A 36 -6.91 -6.57 19.28
N LEU A 37 -6.42 -5.79 20.24
CA LEU A 37 -6.09 -4.38 20.03
C LEU A 37 -4.90 -4.22 19.06
N VAL A 38 -3.84 -4.99 19.26
CA VAL A 38 -2.67 -5.00 18.38
C VAL A 38 -3.02 -5.61 17.02
N ALA A 39 -3.82 -6.68 17.00
CA ALA A 39 -4.30 -7.29 15.77
C ALA A 39 -5.10 -6.30 14.91
N GLN A 40 -5.98 -5.51 15.51
CA GLN A 40 -6.70 -4.44 14.78
C GLN A 40 -5.76 -3.36 14.25
N ALA A 41 -4.73 -2.97 15.00
CA ALA A 41 -3.74 -2.00 14.53
C ALA A 41 -2.96 -2.55 13.31
N TYR A 42 -2.55 -3.82 13.35
CA TYR A 42 -1.86 -4.48 12.24
C TYR A 42 -2.77 -4.64 11.01
N ARG A 43 -4.05 -5.02 11.20
CA ARG A 43 -5.04 -5.10 10.11
C ARG A 43 -5.25 -3.73 9.44
N ARG A 44 -5.43 -2.66 10.23
CA ARG A 44 -5.54 -1.29 9.70
C ARG A 44 -4.31 -0.88 8.91
N ARG A 45 -3.12 -1.11 9.47
CA ARG A 45 -1.87 -0.75 8.80
C ARG A 45 -1.65 -1.56 7.51
N ALA A 46 -2.05 -2.82 7.46
CA ALA A 46 -2.00 -3.62 6.24
C ALA A 46 -2.89 -3.02 5.14
N ALA A 47 -4.12 -2.63 5.48
CA ALA A 47 -5.05 -1.99 4.53
C ALA A 47 -4.51 -0.65 4.00
N GLU A 48 -3.88 0.16 4.85
CA GLU A 48 -3.23 1.41 4.42
C GLU A 48 -2.10 1.17 3.41
N LEU A 49 -1.27 0.15 3.63
CA LEU A 49 -0.16 -0.20 2.73
C LEU A 49 -0.67 -0.74 1.39
N GLU A 50 -1.76 -1.51 1.38
CA GLU A 50 -2.43 -1.96 0.15
C GLU A 50 -3.00 -0.80 -0.65
N LEU A 51 -3.63 0.17 0.02
CA LEU A 51 -4.09 1.39 -0.63
C LEU A 51 -2.92 2.17 -1.24
N GLN A 52 -1.81 2.30 -0.50
CA GLN A 52 -0.61 2.97 -1.00
C GLN A 52 0.00 2.23 -2.21
N ALA A 53 0.01 0.90 -2.18
CA ALA A 53 0.46 0.08 -3.31
C ALA A 53 -0.44 0.31 -4.54
N TRP A 54 -1.76 0.35 -4.35
CA TRP A 54 -2.72 0.62 -5.42
C TRP A 54 -2.56 2.03 -6.02
N LEU A 55 -2.39 3.05 -5.18
CA LEU A 55 -2.10 4.42 -5.63
C LEU A 55 -0.78 4.49 -6.41
N THR A 56 0.22 3.71 -5.99
CA THR A 56 1.51 3.61 -6.68
C THR A 56 1.37 2.93 -8.04
N GLU A 57 0.57 1.86 -8.14
CA GLU A 57 0.24 1.19 -9.40
C GLU A 57 -0.53 2.12 -10.36
N LEU A 58 -1.47 2.91 -9.85
CA LEU A 58 -2.19 3.93 -10.63
C LEU A 58 -1.26 5.02 -11.15
N GLY A 59 -0.39 5.57 -10.29
CA GLY A 59 0.57 6.62 -10.66
C GLY A 59 1.62 6.18 -11.70
N THR A 60 1.81 4.88 -11.89
CA THR A 60 2.76 4.30 -12.87
C THR A 60 2.09 3.83 -14.15
N GLY A 61 0.76 3.95 -14.26
CA GLY A 61 0.00 3.43 -15.39
C GLY A 61 -0.05 1.90 -15.47
N LYS A 62 0.39 1.18 -14.42
CA LYS A 62 0.40 -0.29 -14.34
C LYS A 62 -0.80 -0.85 -13.56
N ALA A 63 -1.88 -0.09 -13.46
CA ALA A 63 -3.08 -0.49 -12.73
C ALA A 63 -3.69 -1.77 -13.35
N HIS A 64 -3.41 -2.91 -12.72
CA HIS A 64 -4.17 -4.14 -12.95
C HIS A 64 -5.43 -4.01 -12.10
N GLY A 65 -6.53 -3.62 -12.74
CA GLY A 65 -7.83 -3.55 -12.09
C GLY A 65 -8.19 -4.89 -11.43
N PRO A 66 -9.02 -4.89 -10.38
CA PRO A 66 -9.44 -6.12 -9.74
C PRO A 66 -10.16 -6.99 -10.81
N VAL A 67 -9.61 -8.17 -11.08
CA VAL A 67 -10.34 -9.20 -11.81
C VAL A 67 -11.43 -9.68 -10.86
N ALA A 68 -12.64 -9.18 -11.10
CA ALA A 68 -13.85 -9.78 -10.57
C ALA A 68 -14.01 -11.17 -11.20
N ALA A 69 -14.12 -12.20 -10.35
CA ALA A 69 -14.69 -13.50 -10.67
C ALA A 69 -15.48 -13.98 -9.44
#